data_AF-A0AAU0SZX9-F1
#
_entry.id   AF-A0AAU0SZX9-F1
#
_cell.length_a   1.000
_cell.length_b   1.000
_cell.length_c   1.000
_cell.angle_alpha   90.00
_cell.angle_beta   90.00
_cell.angle_gamma   90.00
#
_symmetry.space_group_name_H-M   'P 1'
#
loop_
_entity.id
_entity.type
_entity.pdbx_description
1 polymer ?
#
loop_
_entity_poly.entity_id
_entity_poly.type
_entity_poly.pdbx_seq_one_letter_code
_entity_poly.pdbx_strand_id
1 'polypeptide(L)' 'MITTWPQDYGASLPIEAFFYKTSASAGLAEAKAYQTKFKNKTGRWVPIVRLNLAQLNGEPFSYAATDQAAQP' A
#
# COMPACT_ATOMS: atom_id res chain seq x y z
N MET A 1 12.40 -2.34 -23.60
CA MET A 1 11.58 -3.24 -22.76
C MET A 1 12.06 -3.10 -21.32
N ILE A 2 11.16 -3.00 -20.35
CA ILE A 2 11.53 -3.03 -18.92
C ILE A 2 11.48 -4.50 -18.47
N THR A 3 12.58 -4.98 -17.91
CA THR A 3 12.69 -6.34 -17.38
C THR A 3 11.82 -6.50 -16.13
N THR A 4 11.16 -7.65 -15.99
CA THR A 4 10.42 -7.99 -14.77
C THR A 4 11.38 -8.29 -13.63
N TRP A 5 11.00 -7.93 -12.40
CA TRP A 5 11.76 -8.30 -11.22
C TRP A 5 11.88 -9.83 -11.09
N PRO A 6 13.03 -10.34 -10.61
CA PRO A 6 13.17 -11.76 -10.28
C PRO A 6 12.16 -12.19 -9.23
N GLN A 7 11.80 -13.48 -9.24
CA GLN A 7 10.95 -14.06 -8.21
C GLN A 7 11.63 -13.93 -6.83
N ASP A 8 10.83 -13.67 -5.79
CA ASP A 8 11.27 -13.47 -4.40
C ASP A 8 12.25 -12.31 -4.16
N TYR A 9 12.39 -11.39 -5.12
CA TYR A 9 13.15 -10.14 -4.95
C TYR A 9 12.39 -9.05 -4.16
N GLY A 10 11.23 -9.41 -3.59
CA GLY A 10 10.31 -8.46 -2.95
C GLY A 10 10.90 -7.67 -1.78
N ALA A 11 11.82 -8.28 -1.01
CA ALA A 11 12.45 -7.62 0.14
C ALA A 11 13.45 -6.51 -0.28
N SER A 12 13.98 -6.63 -1.49
CA SER A 12 14.94 -5.69 -2.10
C SER A 12 14.24 -4.57 -2.87
N LEU A 13 12.92 -4.65 -3.07
CA LEU A 13 12.15 -3.58 -3.70
C LEU A 13 12.02 -2.41 -2.72
N PRO A 14 12.23 -1.16 -3.18
CA PRO A 14 12.03 0.04 -2.36
C PRO A 14 10.54 0.39 -2.27
N ILE A 15 9.72 -0.55 -1.80
CA ILE A 15 8.30 -0.30 -1.52
C ILE A 15 8.21 0.31 -0.11
N GLU A 16 7.66 1.53 -0.04
CA GLU A 16 7.56 2.29 1.21
C GLU A 16 6.12 2.48 1.68
N ALA A 17 5.12 2.34 0.81
CA ALA A 17 3.71 2.44 1.16
C ALA A 17 2.80 1.79 0.10
N PHE A 18 1.61 1.40 0.52
CA PHE A 18 0.50 1.06 -0.39
C PHE A 18 -0.54 2.18 -0.39
N PHE A 19 -1.08 2.48 -1.56
CA PHE A 19 -2.12 3.51 -1.70
C PHE A 19 -3.43 2.87 -2.15
N TYR A 20 -4.55 3.38 -1.65
CA TYR A 20 -5.86 3.05 -2.18
C TYR A 20 -6.68 4.31 -2.45
N LYS A 21 -7.47 4.26 -3.52
CA LYS A 21 -8.38 5.36 -3.85
C LYS A 21 -9.62 5.31 -2.97
N THR A 22 -9.95 6.40 -2.30
CA THR A 22 -11.17 6.49 -1.47
C THR A 22 -12.46 6.30 -2.28
N SER A 23 -12.43 6.62 -3.58
CA SER A 23 -13.53 6.39 -4.51
C SER A 23 -13.69 4.92 -4.97
N ALA A 24 -12.73 4.05 -4.67
CA ALA A 24 -12.79 2.63 -5.02
C ALA A 24 -13.19 1.81 -3.79
N SER A 25 -14.43 1.30 -3.78
CA SER A 25 -15.01 0.56 -2.66
C SER A 25 -14.19 -0.67 -2.21
N ALA A 26 -13.57 -1.38 -3.14
CA ALA A 26 -12.69 -2.52 -2.85
C ALA A 26 -11.23 -2.12 -2.51
N GLY A 27 -10.85 -0.86 -2.72
CA GLY A 27 -9.45 -0.42 -2.65
C GLY A 27 -8.80 -0.64 -1.28
N LEU A 28 -9.54 -0.40 -0.20
CA LEU A 28 -9.02 -0.60 1.16
C LEU A 28 -8.79 -2.09 1.48
N ALA A 29 -9.72 -2.96 1.07
CA ALA A 29 -9.61 -4.40 1.30
C ALA A 29 -8.39 -4.98 0.55
N GLU A 30 -8.22 -4.57 -0.71
CA GLU A 30 -7.06 -4.96 -1.53
C GLU A 30 -5.75 -4.44 -0.92
N ALA A 31 -5.70 -3.17 -0.49
CA ALA A 31 -4.50 -2.61 0.15
C ALA A 31 -4.12 -3.36 1.44
N LYS A 32 -5.11 -3.74 2.27
CA LYS A 32 -4.92 -4.58 3.46
C LYS A 32 -4.35 -5.95 3.10
N ALA A 33 -4.88 -6.58 2.05
CA ALA A 33 -4.39 -7.86 1.55
C ALA A 33 -2.94 -7.76 1.04
N TYR A 34 -2.60 -6.72 0.29
CA TYR A 34 -1.23 -6.49 -0.19
C TYR A 34 -0.25 -6.18 0.93
N GLN A 35 -0.62 -5.35 1.90
CA GLN A 35 0.21 -5.08 3.08
C GLN A 35 0.52 -6.38 3.84
N THR A 36 -0.48 -7.23 4.04
CA THR A 36 -0.30 -8.52 4.74
C THR A 36 0.62 -9.45 3.96
N LYS A 37 0.40 -9.59 2.65
CA LYS A 37 1.26 -10.42 1.77
C LYS A 37 2.70 -9.90 1.74
N PHE A 38 2.90 -8.58 1.68
CA PHE A 38 4.22 -7.96 1.67
C PHE A 38 4.94 -8.18 3.00
N LYS A 39 4.27 -7.94 4.14
CA LYS A 39 4.82 -8.22 5.48
C LYS A 39 5.20 -9.69 5.62
N ASN A 40 4.35 -10.62 5.18
CA ASN A 40 4.63 -12.05 5.28
C ASN A 40 5.79 -12.51 4.38
N LYS A 41 5.96 -11.89 3.20
CA LYS A 41 7.05 -12.23 2.26
C LYS A 41 8.39 -11.60 2.62
N THR A 42 8.39 -10.38 3.16
CA THR A 42 9.62 -9.58 3.32
C THR A 42 10.00 -9.33 4.78
N GLY A 43 9.09 -9.60 5.72
CA GLY A 43 9.22 -9.21 7.13
C GLY A 43 9.06 -7.71 7.38
N ARG A 44 8.94 -6.89 6.33
CA ARG A 44 8.87 -5.42 6.44
C ARG A 44 7.43 -4.96 6.54
N TRP A 45 7.16 -4.12 7.53
CA TRP A 45 5.90 -3.39 7.62
C TRP A 45 5.98 -2.11 6.78
N VAL A 46 4.91 -1.83 6.02
CA VAL A 46 4.74 -0.59 5.25
C VAL A 46 3.32 -0.05 5.47
N PRO A 47 3.13 1.27 5.57
CA PRO A 47 1.82 1.87 5.78
C PRO A 47 0.91 1.77 4.54
N ILE A 48 -0.40 1.73 4.80
CA ILE A 48 -1.46 2.00 3.82
C ILE A 48 -1.86 3.47 3.95
N VAL A 49 -1.87 4.19 2.82
CA VAL A 49 -2.22 5.61 2.72
C VAL A 49 -3.47 5.78 1.87
N ARG A 50 -4.41 6.61 2.33
CA ARG A 50 -5.61 6.98 1.58
C ARG A 50 -5.23 7.95 0.48
N LEU A 51 -5.78 7.76 -0.71
CA LEU A 51 -5.67 8.68 -1.83
C LEU A 51 -7.06 9.19 -2.22
N ASN A 52 -7.30 10.48 -2.01
CA ASN A 52 -8.51 11.18 -2.43
C ASN A 52 -8.22 12.08 -3.64
N LEU A 53 -8.50 11.57 -4.84
CA LEU A 53 -8.32 12.30 -6.09
C LEU A 53 -9.29 13.49 -6.26
N ALA A 54 -10.33 13.63 -5.43
CA ALA A 54 -11.18 14.81 -5.44
C ALA A 54 -10.54 16.00 -4.69
N GLN A 55 -9.51 15.75 -3.86
CA GLN A 55 -8.81 16.77 -3.08
C GLN A 55 -7.38 17.03 -3.60
N LEU A 56 -7.15 16.88 -4.91
CA LEU A 56 -5.83 17.10 -5.51
C LEU A 56 -5.25 18.50 -5.26
N ASN A 57 -6.11 19.50 -5.09
CA ASN A 57 -5.72 20.89 -4.79
C ASN A 57 -5.58 21.18 -3.28
N GLY A 58 -5.75 20.17 -2.42
CA GLY A 58 -5.67 20.28 -0.97
C GLY A 58 -4.82 19.15 -0.39
N GLU A 59 -5.43 18.31 0.45
CA GLU A 59 -4.79 17.16 1.09
C GLU A 59 -5.30 15.85 0.45
N PRO A 60 -4.75 15.42 -0.69
CA PRO A 60 -5.18 14.18 -1.34
C PRO A 60 -4.70 12.93 -0.60
N PHE A 61 -3.75 13.05 0.33
CA PHE A 61 -3.20 11.92 1.08
C PHE A 61 -3.57 12.02 2.56
N SER A 62 -4.04 10.91 3.15
CA SER A 62 -4.27 10.82 4.59
C SER A 62 -3.95 9.44 5.15
N TYR A 63 -3.60 9.39 6.43
CA TYR A 63 -3.29 8.15 7.14
C TYR A 63 -4.35 7.87 8.21
N ALA A 64 -4.75 6.60 8.35
CA ALA A 64 -5.59 6.12 9.43
C ALA A 64 -5.08 4.77 9.94
N ALA A 65 -4.94 4.63 11.26
CA ALA A 65 -4.49 3.39 11.88
C ALA A 65 -5.48 2.23 11.67
N THR A 66 -6.78 2.53 11.58
CA THR A 66 -7.88 1.58 11.31
C THR A 66 -7.80 0.93 9.92
N ASP A 67 -7.06 1.55 9.01
CA ASP A 67 -6.92 1.09 7.64
C ASP A 67 -5.76 0.12 7.46
N GLN A 68 -4.93 -0.04 8.48
CA GLN A 68 -3.83 -0.99 8.47
C GLN A 68 -4.36 -2.41 8.77
N ALA A 69 -3.86 -3.40 8.02
CA ALA A 69 -4.09 -4.82 8.31
C ALA A 69 -3.22 -5.33 9.46
N ALA A 70 -2.04 -4.72 9.64
CA ALA A 70 -1.14 -5.01 10.75
C ALA A 70 -0.56 -3.71 11.29
N GLN A 71 -0.31 -3.64 12.60
CA GLN A 71 0.51 -2.58 13.19
C GLN A 71 2.01 -2.96 13.05
N PRO A 72 2.91 -1.96 13.03
CA PRO A 72 4.36 -2.21 13.02
C PRO A 72 4.80 -3.07 14.21
#